data_AF-A0A2G6KHA7-F1
#
_entry.id   AF-A0A2G6KHA7-F1
#
_cell.length_a   1.000
_cell.length_b   1.000
_cell.length_c   1.000
_cell.angle_alpha   90.00
_cell.angle_beta   90.00
_cell.angle_gamma   90.00
#
_symmetry.space_group_name_H-M   'P 1'
#
loop_
_entity.id
_entity.type
_entity.pdbx_description
1 polymer ?
#
loop_
_entity_poly.entity_id
_entity_poly.type
_entity_poly.pdbx_seq_one_letter_code
_entity_poly.pdbx_strand_id
1 'polypeptide(L)'
;MKGDLAKIGVADIVKALALIGKSGKLSIRSEGRRGTIYLKSGNVISAEDGRLRGEDALYSLAVRERGYFEFEPALTLVDQNIRIGSESLFIGLSSQVDRYKYMLLHSPKLDDRLLANVTAAQAQYDKETQRILRLLNKPLSLREILRQSPYSRILTLEIISQLYAKHAISLAGKTETIPSDEREQEAEDAEKASLETSLKTLSIGEVVQILVLIHRNGRLTATWDDRKGDVFVEHGNITFATVESLEGLGAVYRLLTWKDGYCKFFADVAPESQNIQKNIESIFVEGIDILAKFNKFMDEFPSLDAFIDVISVTGQEEINEKEAAILKTINQHETLNDVITHSPYSDVETLEITAKLYAQRMVGLSKGLRGQQQVDYDKEAEDLLKDLL
;
A
#
# COMPACT_ATOMS: atom_id res chain seq x y z
N MET A 1 0.55 2.14 -6.67
CA MET A 1 1.38 2.01 -5.44
C MET A 1 2.81 1.75 -5.86
N LYS A 2 3.81 2.35 -5.22
CA LYS A 2 5.22 2.25 -5.60
C LYS A 2 6.13 2.37 -4.36
N GLY A 3 7.36 1.87 -4.40
CA GLY A 3 8.26 1.93 -3.24
C GLY A 3 9.58 1.17 -3.39
N ASP A 4 10.38 1.18 -2.33
CA ASP A 4 11.72 0.59 -2.29
C ASP A 4 11.72 -0.85 -1.73
N LEU A 5 12.39 -1.76 -2.43
CA LEU A 5 12.52 -3.16 -2.03
C LEU A 5 13.41 -3.38 -0.80
N ALA A 6 14.33 -2.46 -0.51
CA ALA A 6 15.14 -2.52 0.70
C ALA A 6 14.30 -2.30 1.96
N LYS A 7 13.15 -1.61 1.84
CA LYS A 7 12.23 -1.34 2.95
C LYS A 7 11.09 -2.36 3.00
N ILE A 8 10.55 -2.78 1.85
CA ILE A 8 9.46 -3.76 1.77
C ILE A 8 9.77 -4.81 0.69
N GLY A 9 9.91 -6.07 1.10
CA GLY A 9 10.25 -7.17 0.19
C GLY A 9 9.14 -7.54 -0.78
N VAL A 10 9.51 -8.07 -1.95
CA VAL A 10 8.56 -8.49 -3.00
C VAL A 10 7.56 -9.52 -2.50
N ALA A 11 8.00 -10.52 -1.72
CA ALA A 11 7.12 -11.57 -1.21
C ALA A 11 6.00 -11.00 -0.33
N ASP A 12 6.33 -10.02 0.51
CA ASP A 12 5.39 -9.34 1.41
C ASP A 12 4.36 -8.54 0.60
N ILE A 13 4.81 -7.79 -0.41
CA ILE A 13 3.92 -7.00 -1.29
C ILE A 13 2.96 -7.89 -2.05
N VAL A 14 3.45 -8.99 -2.63
CA VAL A 14 2.61 -9.92 -3.40
C VAL A 14 1.58 -10.58 -2.48
N LYS A 15 1.98 -11.03 -1.28
CA LYS A 15 1.07 -11.60 -0.28
C LYS A 15 0.00 -10.58 0.13
N ALA A 16 0.41 -9.35 0.43
CA ALA A 16 -0.51 -8.32 0.88
C ALA A 16 -1.54 -7.99 -0.20
N LEU A 17 -1.10 -7.73 -1.44
CA LEU A 17 -1.98 -7.48 -2.60
C LEU A 17 -2.92 -8.66 -2.88
N ALA A 18 -2.43 -9.89 -2.70
CA ALA A 18 -3.23 -11.09 -2.86
C ALA A 18 -4.34 -11.21 -1.81
N LEU A 19 -3.99 -10.99 -0.54
CA LEU A 19 -4.93 -11.07 0.59
C LEU A 19 -6.01 -9.99 0.53
N ILE A 20 -5.68 -8.79 0.05
CA ILE A 20 -6.68 -7.73 -0.19
C ILE A 20 -7.41 -7.87 -1.54
N GLY A 21 -7.19 -8.96 -2.28
CA GLY A 21 -7.95 -9.29 -3.49
C GLY A 21 -7.66 -8.43 -4.73
N LYS A 22 -6.53 -7.69 -4.76
CA LYS A 22 -6.25 -6.74 -5.86
C LYS A 22 -5.93 -7.46 -7.16
N SER A 23 -6.28 -6.78 -8.26
CA SER A 23 -5.92 -7.16 -9.62
C SER A 23 -5.01 -6.11 -10.24
N GLY A 24 -3.99 -6.52 -10.96
CA GLY A 24 -3.07 -5.60 -11.60
C GLY A 24 -1.70 -6.19 -11.87
N LYS A 25 -0.79 -5.31 -12.25
CA LYS A 25 0.59 -5.64 -12.61
C LYS A 25 1.54 -5.05 -11.59
N LEU A 26 2.35 -5.90 -10.96
CA LEU A 26 3.49 -5.53 -10.14
C LEU A 26 4.76 -5.60 -10.98
N SER A 27 5.35 -4.45 -11.29
CA SER A 27 6.64 -4.31 -11.95
C SER A 27 7.76 -4.17 -10.91
N ILE A 28 8.85 -4.89 -11.12
CA ILE A 28 10.02 -4.88 -10.23
C ILE A 28 11.24 -4.51 -11.06
N ARG A 29 11.97 -3.46 -10.67
CA ARG A 29 13.22 -3.03 -11.32
C ARG A 29 14.37 -3.15 -10.33
N SER A 30 15.39 -3.94 -10.67
CA SER A 30 16.56 -4.16 -9.83
C SER A 30 17.76 -4.52 -10.69
N GLU A 31 18.94 -3.96 -10.40
CA GLU A 31 20.20 -4.26 -11.11
C GLU A 31 20.11 -4.17 -12.65
N GLY A 32 19.33 -3.20 -13.16
CA GLY A 32 19.10 -3.00 -14.60
C GLY A 32 18.17 -4.05 -15.25
N ARG A 33 17.56 -4.93 -14.46
CA ARG A 33 16.57 -5.93 -14.91
C ARG A 33 15.17 -5.54 -14.49
N ARG A 34 14.20 -5.84 -15.34
CA ARG A 34 12.76 -5.71 -15.05
C ARG A 34 12.13 -7.10 -14.98
N GLY A 35 11.38 -7.35 -13.92
CA GLY A 35 10.46 -8.47 -13.82
C GLY A 35 9.03 -7.99 -13.60
N THR A 36 8.07 -8.87 -13.84
CA THR A 36 6.65 -8.56 -13.71
C THR A 36 5.89 -9.71 -13.08
N ILE A 37 4.95 -9.38 -12.20
CA ILE A 37 4.02 -10.31 -11.57
C ILE A 37 2.60 -9.78 -11.83
N TYR A 38 1.70 -10.64 -12.28
CA TYR A 38 0.30 -10.31 -12.54
C TYR A 38 -0.60 -10.99 -11.52
N LEU A 39 -1.49 -10.20 -10.93
CA LEU A 39 -2.52 -10.65 -10.01
C LEU A 39 -3.91 -10.43 -10.61
N LYS A 40 -4.80 -11.38 -10.38
CA LYS A 40 -6.21 -11.29 -10.75
C LYS A 40 -7.08 -11.79 -9.59
N SER A 41 -7.88 -10.89 -9.05
CA SER A 41 -8.76 -11.12 -7.90
C SER A 41 -8.02 -11.79 -6.74
N GLY A 42 -6.84 -11.25 -6.41
CA GLY A 42 -5.97 -11.78 -5.36
C GLY A 42 -5.11 -12.99 -5.75
N ASN A 43 -5.36 -13.64 -6.89
CA ASN A 43 -4.56 -14.79 -7.32
C ASN A 43 -3.40 -14.35 -8.20
N VAL A 44 -2.20 -14.85 -7.92
CA VAL A 44 -1.04 -14.65 -8.81
C VAL A 44 -1.18 -15.57 -10.02
N ILE A 45 -1.39 -14.99 -11.20
CA ILE A 45 -1.69 -15.75 -12.42
C ILE A 45 -0.48 -15.89 -13.35
N SER A 46 0.46 -14.95 -13.28
CA SER A 46 1.63 -14.95 -14.16
C SER A 46 2.81 -14.23 -13.53
N ALA A 47 4.02 -14.75 -13.69
CA ALA A 47 5.24 -14.05 -13.36
C ALA A 47 6.31 -14.27 -14.44
N GLU A 48 7.12 -13.24 -14.68
CA GLU A 48 8.20 -13.25 -15.68
C GLU A 48 9.42 -12.49 -15.15
N ASP A 49 10.59 -13.11 -15.27
CA ASP A 49 11.89 -12.53 -14.92
C ASP A 49 12.95 -12.93 -15.94
N GLY A 50 13.16 -12.08 -16.94
CA GLY A 50 14.04 -12.38 -18.06
C GLY A 50 13.55 -13.60 -18.86
N ARG A 51 14.22 -14.74 -18.70
CA ARG A 51 13.85 -16.02 -19.35
C ARG A 51 13.00 -16.93 -18.47
N LEU A 52 12.93 -16.63 -17.17
CA LEU A 52 12.14 -17.40 -16.22
C LEU A 52 10.67 -17.01 -16.37
N ARG A 53 9.78 -18.00 -16.24
CA ARG A 53 8.32 -17.84 -16.24
C ARG A 53 7.72 -18.66 -15.11
N GLY A 54 6.49 -18.34 -14.71
CA GLY A 54 5.80 -19.12 -13.69
C GLY A 54 6.37 -18.93 -12.30
N GLU A 55 6.30 -19.98 -11.49
CA GLU A 55 6.74 -19.99 -10.10
C GLU A 55 8.25 -19.67 -9.97
N ASP A 56 9.10 -20.14 -10.89
CA ASP A 56 10.53 -19.85 -10.88
C ASP A 56 10.85 -18.36 -11.04
N ALA A 57 10.07 -17.66 -11.88
CA ALA A 57 10.18 -16.21 -12.02
C ALA A 57 9.73 -15.50 -10.74
N LEU A 58 8.62 -15.94 -10.15
CA LEU A 58 8.11 -15.39 -8.89
C LEU A 58 9.16 -15.55 -7.78
N TYR A 59 9.76 -16.74 -7.63
CA TYR A 59 10.79 -17.00 -6.62
C TYR A 59 12.06 -16.16 -6.86
N SER A 60 12.50 -16.05 -8.13
CA SER A 60 13.64 -15.21 -8.50
C SER A 60 13.43 -13.73 -8.14
N LEU A 61 12.20 -13.23 -8.33
CA LEU A 61 11.83 -11.87 -7.96
C LEU A 61 11.72 -11.67 -6.44
N ALA A 62 11.19 -12.68 -5.73
CA ALA A 62 10.95 -12.64 -4.30
C ALA A 62 12.21 -12.48 -3.44
N VAL A 63 13.36 -12.97 -3.92
CA VAL A 63 14.64 -12.93 -3.20
C VAL A 63 15.47 -11.68 -3.48
N ARG A 64 14.94 -10.68 -4.20
CA ARG A 64 15.63 -9.42 -4.48
C ARG A 64 15.54 -8.50 -3.27
N GLU A 65 16.70 -8.01 -2.81
CA GLU A 65 16.81 -7.16 -1.62
C GLU A 65 16.91 -5.66 -1.94
N ARG A 66 17.26 -5.29 -3.17
CA ARG A 66 17.42 -3.90 -3.60
C ARG A 66 16.63 -3.65 -4.89
N GLY A 67 16.15 -2.43 -5.08
CA GLY A 67 15.46 -2.00 -6.29
C GLY A 67 14.14 -1.33 -5.99
N TYR A 68 13.34 -1.13 -7.03
CA TYR A 68 12.08 -0.41 -6.96
C TYR A 68 10.92 -1.27 -7.44
N PHE A 69 9.77 -1.16 -6.78
CA PHE A 69 8.53 -1.78 -7.23
C PHE A 69 7.47 -0.75 -7.59
N GLU A 70 6.59 -1.13 -8.51
CA GLU A 70 5.45 -0.34 -8.93
C GLU A 70 4.28 -1.27 -9.25
N PHE A 71 3.16 -1.06 -8.56
CA PHE A 71 1.90 -1.74 -8.77
C PHE A 71 0.90 -0.81 -9.46
N GLU A 72 0.42 -1.29 -10.60
CA GLU A 72 -0.59 -0.64 -11.44
C GLU A 72 -1.87 -1.49 -11.44
N PRO A 73 -2.99 -0.98 -10.91
CA PRO A 73 -4.29 -1.63 -11.05
C PRO A 73 -4.67 -1.72 -12.53
N ALA A 74 -5.02 -2.93 -12.98
CA ALA A 74 -5.43 -3.15 -14.37
C ALA A 74 -6.20 -4.47 -14.50
N LEU A 75 -7.09 -4.54 -15.49
CA LEU A 75 -7.64 -5.80 -15.96
C LEU A 75 -6.53 -6.57 -16.68
N THR A 76 -6.06 -7.64 -16.07
CA THR A 76 -4.94 -8.44 -16.58
C THR A 76 -5.45 -9.55 -17.51
N LEU A 77 -5.32 -9.34 -18.82
CA LEU A 77 -5.40 -10.40 -19.83
C LEU A 77 -3.98 -10.83 -20.18
N VAL A 78 -3.48 -11.84 -19.47
CA VAL A 78 -2.14 -12.41 -19.68
C VAL A 78 -2.23 -13.93 -19.69
N ASP A 79 -1.30 -14.57 -20.39
CA ASP A 79 -1.18 -16.02 -20.38
C ASP A 79 -0.86 -16.51 -18.95
N GLN A 80 -1.74 -17.34 -18.41
CA GLN A 80 -1.58 -17.90 -17.08
C GLN A 80 -0.46 -18.94 -17.09
N ASN A 81 0.64 -18.62 -16.40
CA ASN A 81 1.78 -19.52 -16.22
C ASN A 81 1.99 -19.95 -14.76
N ILE A 82 1.13 -19.51 -13.83
CA ILE A 82 1.03 -20.01 -12.45
C ILE A 82 -0.37 -20.55 -12.27
N ARG A 83 -0.49 -21.83 -11.93
CA ARG A 83 -1.79 -22.53 -11.77
C ARG A 83 -2.03 -23.05 -10.36
N ILE A 84 -1.02 -22.97 -9.51
CA ILE A 84 -1.11 -23.38 -8.11
C ILE A 84 -2.03 -22.40 -7.35
N GLY A 85 -2.86 -22.93 -6.46
CA GLY A 85 -3.72 -22.10 -5.62
C GLY A 85 -2.91 -21.21 -4.66
N SER A 86 -3.46 -20.04 -4.31
CA SER A 86 -2.77 -19.01 -3.52
C SER A 86 -2.16 -19.53 -2.21
N GLU A 87 -2.86 -20.38 -1.46
CA GLU A 87 -2.34 -20.98 -0.22
C GLU A 87 -1.04 -21.76 -0.45
N SER A 88 -1.07 -22.72 -1.37
CA SER A 88 0.12 -23.53 -1.70
C SER A 88 1.22 -22.69 -2.33
N LEU A 89 0.86 -21.69 -3.15
CA LEU A 89 1.82 -20.77 -3.75
C LEU A 89 2.58 -19.98 -2.68
N PHE A 90 1.89 -19.45 -1.66
CA PHE A 90 2.53 -18.64 -0.62
C PHE A 90 3.33 -19.46 0.39
N ILE A 91 2.92 -20.71 0.66
CA ILE A 91 3.75 -21.67 1.40
C ILE A 91 5.05 -21.93 0.63
N GLY A 92 4.94 -22.25 -0.67
CA GLY A 92 6.10 -22.46 -1.55
C GLY A 92 7.01 -21.22 -1.60
N LEU A 93 6.43 -20.04 -1.83
CA LEU A 93 7.14 -18.76 -1.87
C LEU A 93 7.93 -18.50 -0.59
N SER A 94 7.30 -18.67 0.57
CA SER A 94 7.95 -18.43 1.87
C SER A 94 9.08 -19.42 2.08
N SER A 95 8.83 -20.71 1.85
CA SER A 95 9.84 -21.76 1.96
C SER A 95 11.04 -21.52 1.05
N GLN A 96 10.82 -21.08 -0.20
CA GLN A 96 11.91 -20.77 -1.13
C GLN A 96 12.72 -19.54 -0.71
N VAL A 97 12.06 -18.49 -0.20
CA VAL A 97 12.76 -17.30 0.33
C VAL A 97 13.59 -17.67 1.56
N ASP A 98 13.04 -18.45 2.48
CA ASP A 98 13.74 -18.89 3.69
C ASP A 98 14.91 -19.82 3.35
N ARG A 99 14.70 -20.76 2.42
CA ARG A 99 15.76 -21.63 1.90
C ARG A 99 16.90 -20.81 1.29
N TYR A 100 16.59 -19.82 0.46
CA TYR A 100 17.60 -18.94 -0.15
C TYR A 100 18.40 -18.17 0.91
N LYS A 101 17.72 -17.57 1.91
CA LYS A 101 18.38 -16.89 3.03
C LYS A 101 19.28 -17.84 3.83
N TYR A 102 18.78 -19.02 4.16
CA TYR A 102 19.55 -20.04 4.86
C TYR A 102 20.81 -20.44 4.08
N MET A 103 20.70 -20.64 2.77
CA MET A 103 21.83 -20.99 1.92
C MET A 103 22.86 -19.87 1.84
N LEU A 104 22.44 -18.61 1.75
CA LEU A 104 23.36 -17.46 1.78
C LEU A 104 24.15 -17.39 3.09
N LEU A 105 23.54 -17.74 4.22
CA LEU A 105 24.23 -17.78 5.52
C LEU A 105 25.29 -18.90 5.60
N HIS A 106 25.13 -19.98 4.84
CA HIS A 106 26.02 -21.15 4.85
C HIS A 106 26.87 -21.28 3.58
N SER A 107 26.88 -20.27 2.71
CA SER A 107 27.65 -20.21 1.47
C SER A 107 28.70 -19.11 1.54
N PRO A 108 29.62 -19.03 0.56
CA PRO A 108 30.48 -17.86 0.41
C PRO A 108 29.67 -16.56 0.43
N LYS A 109 30.24 -15.47 0.94
CA LYS A 109 29.58 -14.17 0.98
C LYS A 109 29.36 -13.64 -0.45
N LEU A 110 28.40 -12.73 -0.61
CA LEU A 110 28.08 -12.15 -1.92
C LEU A 110 29.30 -11.52 -2.63
N ASP A 111 30.24 -10.97 -1.86
CA ASP A 111 31.45 -10.30 -2.37
C ASP A 111 32.68 -11.22 -2.46
N ASP A 112 32.57 -12.47 -2.02
CA ASP A 112 33.63 -13.46 -2.12
C ASP A 112 33.80 -13.90 -3.58
N ARG A 113 35.05 -13.88 -4.07
CA ARG A 113 35.36 -14.31 -5.43
C ARG A 113 35.60 -15.82 -5.46
N LEU A 114 34.90 -16.49 -6.36
CA LEU A 114 34.93 -17.94 -6.51
C LEU A 114 35.68 -18.32 -7.78
N LEU A 115 36.42 -19.42 -7.72
CA LEU A 115 37.13 -20.01 -8.85
C LEU A 115 36.90 -21.52 -8.87
N ALA A 116 36.75 -22.09 -10.06
CA ALA A 116 36.69 -23.54 -10.24
C ALA A 116 38.08 -24.18 -10.06
N ASN A 117 38.14 -25.27 -9.28
CA ASN A 117 39.36 -26.03 -9.15
C ASN A 117 39.59 -26.88 -10.41
N VAL A 118 40.82 -26.95 -10.90
CA VAL A 118 41.19 -27.60 -12.18
C VAL A 118 40.73 -29.06 -12.24
N THR A 119 40.77 -29.77 -11.11
CA THR A 119 40.33 -31.17 -10.99
C THR A 119 38.80 -31.32 -11.09
N ALA A 120 38.04 -30.32 -10.65
CA ALA A 120 36.58 -30.33 -10.76
C ALA A 120 36.13 -30.17 -12.21
N ALA A 121 36.85 -29.40 -13.03
CA ALA A 121 36.54 -29.26 -14.46
C ALA A 121 36.58 -30.59 -15.25
N GLN A 122 37.21 -31.63 -14.69
CA GLN A 122 37.34 -32.97 -15.28
C GLN A 122 36.27 -33.95 -14.77
N ALA A 123 35.48 -33.58 -13.76
CA ALA A 123 34.42 -34.42 -13.23
C ALA A 123 33.15 -34.38 -14.11
N GLN A 124 32.45 -35.51 -14.19
CA GLN A 124 31.21 -35.62 -14.94
C GLN A 124 30.06 -35.00 -14.17
N TYR A 125 29.83 -33.70 -14.38
CA TYR A 125 28.68 -32.98 -13.86
C TYR A 125 27.53 -32.95 -14.86
N ASP A 126 26.32 -32.64 -14.38
CA ASP A 126 25.16 -32.38 -15.23
C ASP A 126 25.32 -31.08 -16.05
N LYS A 127 24.39 -30.84 -16.98
CA LYS A 127 24.46 -29.70 -17.90
C LYS A 127 24.43 -28.35 -17.17
N GLU A 128 23.71 -28.28 -16.06
CA GLU A 128 23.49 -27.05 -15.30
C GLU A 128 24.74 -26.67 -14.50
N THR A 129 25.30 -27.63 -13.77
CA THR A 129 26.55 -27.47 -13.02
C THR A 129 27.71 -27.14 -13.95
N GLN A 130 27.81 -27.81 -15.10
CA GLN A 130 28.82 -27.46 -16.11
C GLN A 130 28.67 -26.01 -16.60
N ARG A 131 27.44 -25.53 -16.78
CA ARG A 131 27.19 -24.16 -17.24
C ARG A 131 27.61 -23.13 -16.18
N ILE A 132 27.36 -23.40 -14.89
CA ILE A 132 27.84 -22.57 -13.77
C ILE A 132 29.38 -22.60 -13.68
N LEU A 133 30.01 -23.77 -13.77
CA LEU A 133 31.46 -23.90 -13.75
C LEU A 133 32.14 -23.11 -14.88
N ARG A 134 31.53 -23.02 -16.07
CA ARG A 134 32.05 -22.18 -17.17
C ARG A 134 32.08 -20.69 -16.84
N LEU A 135 31.19 -20.20 -15.98
CA LEU A 135 31.25 -18.82 -15.50
C LEU A 135 32.48 -18.62 -14.60
N LEU A 136 32.85 -19.64 -13.84
CA LEU A 136 33.97 -19.67 -12.89
C LEU A 136 35.34 -19.97 -13.51
N ASN A 137 35.47 -19.89 -14.84
CA ASN A 137 36.77 -19.97 -15.51
C ASN A 137 37.71 -18.81 -15.12
N LYS A 138 37.15 -17.73 -14.56
CA LYS A 138 37.87 -16.62 -13.96
C LYS A 138 37.26 -16.31 -12.59
N PRO A 139 38.01 -15.69 -11.66
CA PRO A 139 37.45 -15.26 -10.38
C PRO A 139 36.26 -14.31 -10.59
N LEU A 140 35.09 -14.72 -10.12
CA LEU A 140 33.85 -13.92 -10.13
C LEU A 140 33.26 -13.91 -8.73
N SER A 141 32.71 -12.78 -8.31
CA SER A 141 31.98 -12.71 -7.04
C SER A 141 30.70 -13.55 -7.08
N LEU A 142 30.26 -14.07 -5.94
CA LEU A 142 28.97 -14.75 -5.85
C LEU A 142 27.82 -13.87 -6.38
N ARG A 143 27.83 -12.57 -6.09
CA ARG A 143 26.85 -11.61 -6.63
C ARG A 143 26.84 -11.61 -8.16
N GLU A 144 28.00 -11.55 -8.79
CA GLU A 144 28.11 -11.58 -10.25
C GLU A 144 27.70 -12.91 -10.86
N ILE A 145 27.96 -14.02 -10.18
CA ILE A 145 27.54 -15.36 -10.63
C ILE A 145 26.02 -15.47 -10.60
N LEU A 146 25.38 -15.09 -9.49
CA LEU A 146 23.92 -15.05 -9.36
C LEU A 146 23.29 -14.14 -10.42
N ARG A 147 23.97 -13.04 -10.78
CA ARG A 147 23.53 -12.13 -11.84
C ARG A 147 23.70 -12.76 -13.22
N GLN A 148 24.87 -13.31 -13.56
CA GLN A 148 25.18 -13.78 -14.92
C GLN A 148 24.63 -15.18 -15.24
N SER A 149 24.23 -15.94 -14.22
CA SER A 149 23.64 -17.25 -14.39
C SER A 149 22.38 -17.20 -15.27
N PRO A 150 22.20 -18.16 -16.20
CA PRO A 150 20.97 -18.30 -16.96
C PRO A 150 19.84 -18.97 -16.15
N TYR A 151 20.13 -19.44 -14.93
CA TYR A 151 19.20 -20.14 -14.04
C TYR A 151 18.66 -19.22 -12.94
N SER A 152 17.65 -19.68 -12.21
CA SER A 152 17.15 -18.96 -11.03
C SER A 152 18.26 -18.75 -9.99
N ARG A 153 18.14 -17.67 -9.20
CA ARG A 153 19.12 -17.38 -8.12
C ARG A 153 19.21 -18.53 -7.12
N ILE A 154 18.09 -19.20 -6.84
CA ILE A 154 18.01 -20.34 -5.92
C ILE A 154 18.79 -21.54 -6.47
N LEU A 155 18.50 -21.97 -7.71
CA LEU A 155 19.20 -23.11 -8.32
C LEU A 155 20.69 -22.82 -8.49
N THR A 156 21.03 -21.59 -8.89
CA THR A 156 22.43 -21.16 -9.02
C THR A 156 23.15 -21.25 -7.68
N LEU A 157 22.53 -20.73 -6.61
CA LEU A 157 23.11 -20.80 -5.27
C LEU A 157 23.23 -22.25 -4.80
N GLU A 158 22.26 -23.11 -5.10
CA GLU A 158 22.30 -24.54 -4.77
C GLU A 158 23.49 -25.25 -5.39
N ILE A 159 23.70 -25.05 -6.69
CA ILE A 159 24.86 -25.58 -7.41
C ILE A 159 26.15 -25.04 -6.78
N ILE A 160 26.24 -23.75 -6.50
CA ILE A 160 27.42 -23.13 -5.88
C ILE A 160 27.69 -23.70 -4.47
N SER A 161 26.67 -23.81 -3.61
CA SER A 161 26.81 -24.38 -2.26
C SER A 161 27.30 -25.83 -2.31
N GLN A 162 26.75 -26.64 -3.23
CA GLN A 162 27.17 -28.04 -3.40
C GLN A 162 28.61 -28.15 -3.92
N LEU A 163 28.98 -27.34 -4.91
CA LEU A 163 30.35 -27.30 -5.44
C LEU A 163 31.34 -26.84 -4.37
N TYR A 164 30.96 -25.85 -3.56
CA TYR A 164 31.80 -25.34 -2.47
C TYR A 164 32.02 -26.40 -1.38
N ALA A 165 30.95 -27.06 -0.93
CA ALA A 165 31.03 -28.14 0.05
C ALA A 165 31.87 -29.33 -0.44
N LYS A 166 31.82 -29.64 -1.74
CA LYS A 166 32.63 -30.68 -2.39
C LYS A 166 34.06 -30.21 -2.71
N HIS A 167 34.44 -29.00 -2.33
CA HIS A 167 35.75 -28.40 -2.64
C HIS A 167 36.05 -28.38 -4.15
N ALA A 168 35.01 -28.33 -4.98
CA ALA A 168 35.11 -28.23 -6.43
C ALA A 168 35.34 -26.76 -6.88
N ILE A 169 34.94 -25.81 -6.03
CA ILE A 169 35.23 -24.39 -6.18
C ILE A 169 35.86 -23.88 -4.88
N SER A 170 36.71 -22.86 -4.97
CA SER A 170 37.43 -22.30 -3.83
C SER A 170 37.38 -20.77 -3.82
N LEU A 171 37.68 -20.18 -2.66
CA LEU A 171 37.80 -18.74 -2.49
C LEU A 171 39.10 -18.26 -3.14
N ALA A 172 38.98 -17.37 -4.12
CA ALA A 172 40.10 -16.75 -4.83
C ALA A 172 40.45 -15.35 -4.27
N GLY A 173 39.91 -15.01 -3.09
CA GLY A 173 40.10 -13.73 -2.42
C GLY A 173 38.77 -13.02 -2.12
N LYS A 174 38.87 -11.91 -1.39
CA LYS A 174 37.78 -10.95 -1.23
C LYS A 174 37.96 -9.85 -2.25
N THR A 175 36.87 -9.23 -2.69
CA THR A 175 36.98 -7.94 -3.36
C THR A 175 37.64 -6.96 -2.36
N GLU A 176 38.75 -6.31 -2.74
CA GLU A 176 39.32 -5.21 -1.97
C GLU A 176 38.23 -4.15 -1.80
N THR A 177 37.62 -4.10 -0.63
CA THR A 177 36.66 -3.06 -0.26
C THR A 177 37.39 -1.73 -0.07
N ILE A 178 36.78 -0.60 -0.45
CA ILE A 178 36.30 0.55 0.39
C ILE A 178 36.22 1.80 -0.55
N PRO A 179 35.31 2.81 -0.41
CA PRO A 179 34.73 3.43 0.79
C PRO A 179 33.27 3.05 1.07
N SER A 180 32.86 2.76 2.31
CA SER A 180 32.68 3.72 3.41
C SER A 180 31.77 4.92 3.08
N ASP A 181 30.67 4.66 2.36
CA ASP A 181 29.51 5.57 2.28
C ASP A 181 28.23 4.93 2.87
N GLU A 182 28.15 3.59 2.96
CA GLU A 182 26.95 2.87 3.41
C GLU A 182 26.69 2.94 4.94
N ARG A 183 27.45 3.73 5.71
CA ARG A 183 27.13 4.05 7.13
C ARG A 183 26.76 5.51 7.37
N GLU A 184 26.88 6.37 6.36
CA GLU A 184 26.48 7.79 6.45
C GLU A 184 25.18 8.08 5.68
N GLN A 185 24.72 7.16 4.82
CA GLN A 185 23.41 7.25 4.16
C GLN A 185 22.21 6.80 5.02
N GLU A 186 22.44 6.18 6.18
CA GLU A 186 21.35 5.76 7.08
C GLU A 186 20.61 6.96 7.73
N ALA A 187 21.20 8.16 7.71
CA ALA A 187 20.56 9.37 8.22
C ALA A 187 19.81 10.18 7.13
N GLU A 188 20.21 10.09 5.85
CA GLU A 188 19.53 10.79 4.73
C GLU A 188 18.34 9.98 4.16
N ASP A 189 18.32 8.66 4.32
CA ASP A 189 17.21 7.81 3.84
C ASP A 189 15.97 7.78 4.76
N ALA A 190 16.01 8.46 5.92
CA ALA A 190 14.88 8.57 6.84
C ALA A 190 13.73 9.46 6.30
N GLU A 191 14.02 10.36 5.36
CA GLU A 191 13.01 11.24 4.73
C GLU A 191 12.39 10.68 3.46
N LYS A 192 12.88 9.55 2.92
CA LYS A 192 12.27 8.93 1.74
C LYS A 192 11.17 7.97 2.15
N ALA A 193 10.00 8.13 1.55
CA ALA A 193 8.88 7.24 1.77
C ALA A 193 9.21 5.81 1.31
N SER A 194 9.03 4.83 2.20
CA SER A 194 9.18 3.40 1.92
C SER A 194 8.11 2.88 0.95
N LEU A 195 6.92 3.47 1.01
CA LEU A 195 5.79 3.18 0.13
C LEU A 195 5.00 4.44 -0.15
N GLU A 196 4.56 4.60 -1.40
CA GLU A 196 3.73 5.71 -1.82
C GLU A 196 2.58 5.24 -2.72
N THR A 197 1.41 5.87 -2.59
CA THR A 197 0.24 5.53 -3.43
C THR A 197 -0.79 6.65 -3.46
N SER A 198 -1.57 6.72 -4.55
CA SER A 198 -2.79 7.52 -4.59
C SER A 198 -3.94 6.76 -3.94
N LEU A 199 -4.86 7.48 -3.31
CA LEU A 199 -6.09 6.93 -2.73
C LEU A 199 -7.07 6.36 -3.76
N LYS A 200 -6.95 6.77 -5.03
CA LYS A 200 -7.63 6.12 -6.16
C LYS A 200 -7.13 4.71 -6.46
N THR A 201 -5.90 4.40 -6.07
CA THR A 201 -5.27 3.08 -6.29
C THR A 201 -5.51 2.15 -5.10
N LEU A 202 -5.25 2.64 -3.88
CA LEU A 202 -5.45 1.93 -2.63
C LEU A 202 -6.04 2.90 -1.61
N SER A 203 -7.16 2.54 -0.97
CA SER A 203 -7.73 3.35 0.11
C SER A 203 -6.83 3.34 1.34
N ILE A 204 -7.02 4.29 2.26
CA ILE A 204 -6.25 4.34 3.53
C ILE A 204 -6.40 3.01 4.29
N GLY A 205 -7.62 2.47 4.37
CA GLY A 205 -7.88 1.19 5.01
C GLY A 205 -7.10 0.04 4.38
N GLU A 206 -7.03 -0.03 3.05
CA GLU A 206 -6.26 -1.05 2.33
C GLU A 206 -4.76 -0.90 2.56
N VAL A 207 -4.23 0.34 2.60
CA VAL A 207 -2.81 0.58 2.89
C VAL A 207 -2.49 0.16 4.32
N VAL A 208 -3.29 0.57 5.30
CA VAL A 208 -3.10 0.14 6.70
C VAL A 208 -3.19 -1.37 6.83
N GLN A 209 -4.17 -2.01 6.16
CA GLN A 209 -4.30 -3.47 6.16
C GLN A 209 -3.07 -4.14 5.55
N ILE A 210 -2.54 -3.63 4.43
CA ILE A 210 -1.27 -4.11 3.87
C ILE A 210 -0.18 -4.05 4.95
N LEU A 211 0.05 -2.89 5.56
CA LEU A 211 1.11 -2.67 6.56
C LEU A 211 1.01 -3.63 7.75
N VAL A 212 -0.21 -3.86 8.24
CA VAL A 212 -0.51 -4.81 9.33
C VAL A 212 -0.20 -6.24 8.89
N LEU A 213 -0.64 -6.66 7.70
CA LEU A 213 -0.41 -8.01 7.15
C LEU A 213 1.07 -8.32 6.95
N ILE A 214 1.88 -7.31 6.61
CA ILE A 214 3.33 -7.46 6.42
C ILE A 214 4.13 -7.11 7.69
N HIS A 215 3.45 -6.87 8.82
CA HIS A 215 4.03 -6.51 10.11
C HIS A 215 5.03 -5.34 10.02
N ARG A 216 4.74 -4.32 9.21
CA ARG A 216 5.60 -3.13 9.10
C ARG A 216 5.15 -2.04 10.05
N ASN A 217 6.08 -1.64 10.90
CA ASN A 217 5.90 -0.52 11.80
C ASN A 217 6.28 0.80 11.10
N GLY A 218 5.59 1.88 11.44
CA GLY A 218 5.93 3.19 10.93
C GLY A 218 4.75 4.15 10.86
N ARG A 219 5.00 5.30 10.22
CA ARG A 219 4.03 6.38 10.05
C ARG A 219 3.50 6.40 8.62
N LEU A 220 2.18 6.32 8.47
CA LEU A 220 1.46 6.57 7.23
C LEU A 220 0.92 8.00 7.27
N THR A 221 1.41 8.86 6.38
CA THR A 221 0.86 10.19 6.14
C THR A 221 -0.09 10.15 4.96
N ALA A 222 -1.30 10.70 5.12
CA ALA A 222 -2.26 10.93 4.05
C ALA A 222 -2.48 12.43 3.84
N THR A 223 -2.57 12.85 2.58
CA THR A 223 -2.84 14.24 2.19
C THR A 223 -3.93 14.28 1.13
N TRP A 224 -4.95 15.11 1.34
CA TRP A 224 -6.01 15.37 0.36
C TRP A 224 -6.34 16.86 0.37
N ASP A 225 -5.95 17.54 -0.70
CA ASP A 225 -5.96 19.00 -0.80
C ASP A 225 -5.03 19.65 0.24
N ASP A 226 -5.54 20.56 1.07
CA ASP A 226 -4.83 21.18 2.19
C ASP A 226 -4.86 20.34 3.47
N ARG A 227 -5.65 19.27 3.50
CA ARG A 227 -5.80 18.40 4.65
C ARG A 227 -4.67 17.38 4.73
N LYS A 228 -4.25 17.12 5.96
CA LYS A 228 -3.23 16.13 6.29
C LYS A 228 -3.63 15.34 7.53
N GLY A 229 -3.37 14.05 7.47
CA GLY A 229 -3.46 13.18 8.64
C GLY A 229 -2.31 12.18 8.69
N ASP A 230 -2.05 11.68 9.89
CA ASP A 230 -1.02 10.71 10.19
C ASP A 230 -1.62 9.53 10.95
N VAL A 231 -1.24 8.31 10.58
CA VAL A 231 -1.60 7.06 11.25
C VAL A 231 -0.32 6.29 11.53
N PHE A 232 -0.09 5.89 12.78
CA PHE A 232 1.06 5.09 13.15
C PHE A 232 0.62 3.66 13.37
N VAL A 233 1.34 2.74 12.74
CA VAL A 233 1.15 1.30 12.88
C VAL A 233 2.34 0.75 13.65
N GLU A 234 2.08 0.04 14.73
CA GLU A 234 3.08 -0.65 15.52
C GLU A 234 2.56 -2.01 15.97
N HIS A 235 3.38 -3.06 15.80
CA HIS A 235 3.05 -4.43 16.22
C HIS A 235 1.68 -4.90 15.71
N GLY A 236 1.35 -4.54 14.46
CA GLY A 236 0.09 -4.88 13.81
C GLY A 236 -1.14 -4.11 14.29
N ASN A 237 -0.97 -3.06 15.10
CA ASN A 237 -2.08 -2.22 15.56
C ASN A 237 -1.86 -0.75 15.19
N ILE A 238 -2.95 0.01 15.08
CA ILE A 238 -2.86 1.47 15.03
C ILE A 238 -2.68 1.97 16.47
N THR A 239 -1.57 2.66 16.75
CA THR A 239 -1.26 3.16 18.10
C THR A 239 -1.49 4.67 18.23
N PHE A 240 -1.44 5.39 17.11
CA PHE A 240 -1.69 6.81 17.07
C PHE A 240 -2.35 7.22 15.75
N ALA A 241 -3.30 8.15 15.79
CA ALA A 241 -3.82 8.79 14.60
C ALA A 241 -4.22 10.24 14.84
N THR A 242 -4.04 11.07 13.82
CA THR A 242 -4.49 12.47 13.78
C THR A 242 -4.92 12.86 12.37
N VAL A 243 -5.87 13.77 12.26
CA VAL A 243 -6.24 14.44 11.02
C VAL A 243 -6.92 15.76 11.40
N GLU A 244 -6.40 16.86 10.90
CA GLU A 244 -6.88 18.20 11.26
C GLU A 244 -6.90 18.41 12.79
N SER A 245 -8.07 18.63 13.39
CA SER A 245 -8.29 18.79 14.84
C SER A 245 -8.64 17.47 15.55
N LEU A 246 -8.85 16.39 14.81
CA LEU A 246 -9.20 15.10 15.40
C LEU A 246 -7.96 14.30 15.78
N GLU A 247 -8.09 13.58 16.89
CA GLU A 247 -7.12 12.61 17.37
C GLU A 247 -7.78 11.23 17.62
N GLY A 248 -6.97 10.19 17.65
CA GLY A 248 -7.40 8.84 18.01
C GLY A 248 -8.35 8.21 17.00
N LEU A 249 -9.36 7.48 17.48
CA LEU A 249 -10.28 6.73 16.61
C LEU A 249 -11.08 7.63 15.66
N GLY A 250 -11.47 8.83 16.09
CA GLY A 250 -12.16 9.79 15.23
C GLY A 250 -11.31 10.15 14.01
N ALA A 251 -10.00 10.33 14.20
CA ALA A 251 -9.09 10.59 13.10
C ALA A 251 -8.96 9.41 12.14
N VAL A 252 -8.85 8.18 12.66
CA VAL A 252 -8.83 6.97 11.83
C VAL A 252 -10.08 6.90 10.97
N TYR A 253 -11.25 7.07 11.58
CA TYR A 253 -12.53 6.94 10.88
C TYR A 253 -12.75 8.04 9.85
N ARG A 254 -12.36 9.29 10.14
CA ARG A 254 -12.38 10.37 9.16
C ARG A 254 -11.48 10.05 7.97
N LEU A 255 -10.25 9.60 8.21
CA LEU A 255 -9.31 9.22 7.14
C LEU A 255 -9.85 8.10 6.25
N LEU A 256 -10.51 7.09 6.83
CA LEU A 256 -11.13 6.02 6.03
C LEU A 256 -12.12 6.54 4.98
N THR A 257 -12.77 7.69 5.21
CA THR A 257 -13.75 8.27 4.27
C THR A 257 -13.11 8.90 3.02
N TRP A 258 -11.81 9.17 3.03
CA TRP A 258 -11.12 9.86 1.94
C TRP A 258 -11.03 8.98 0.69
N LYS A 259 -11.57 9.48 -0.43
CA LYS A 259 -11.61 8.79 -1.74
C LYS A 259 -10.55 9.29 -2.73
N ASP A 260 -9.96 10.45 -2.47
CA ASP A 260 -8.89 11.04 -3.29
C ASP A 260 -7.77 11.57 -2.39
N GLY A 261 -6.61 11.81 -2.98
CA GLY A 261 -5.41 12.20 -2.27
C GLY A 261 -4.25 11.23 -2.47
N TYR A 262 -3.24 11.40 -1.63
CA TYR A 262 -1.98 10.68 -1.69
C TYR A 262 -1.51 10.22 -0.31
N CYS A 263 -0.88 9.05 -0.28
CA CYS A 263 -0.32 8.45 0.91
C CYS A 263 1.17 8.22 0.76
N LYS A 264 1.91 8.47 1.83
CA LYS A 264 3.32 8.14 2.01
C LYS A 264 3.50 7.41 3.32
N PHE A 265 4.19 6.28 3.28
CA PHE A 265 4.55 5.51 4.46
C PHE A 265 6.05 5.63 4.73
N PHE A 266 6.41 5.90 5.97
CA PHE A 266 7.76 6.02 6.48
C PHE A 266 7.98 4.89 7.48
N ALA A 267 8.83 3.93 7.11
CA ALA A 267 9.10 2.76 7.95
C ALA A 267 9.89 3.15 9.20
N ASP A 268 9.65 2.41 10.29
CA ASP A 268 10.40 2.47 11.54
C ASP A 268 10.34 3.84 12.26
N VAL A 269 9.35 4.66 11.91
CA VAL A 269 9.00 5.90 12.63
C VAL A 269 7.98 5.58 13.72
N ALA A 270 8.39 5.69 14.98
CA ALA A 270 7.52 5.53 16.15
C ALA A 270 6.77 6.83 16.48
N PRO A 271 5.55 6.77 17.05
CA PRO A 271 4.84 7.96 17.50
C PRO A 271 5.43 8.48 18.81
N GLU A 272 5.30 9.79 19.05
CA GLU A 272 5.73 10.41 20.31
C GLU A 272 4.83 10.02 21.50
N SER A 273 3.58 9.62 21.22
CA SER A 273 2.60 9.19 22.21
C SER A 273 1.61 8.20 21.60
N GLN A 274 0.79 7.54 22.42
CA GLN A 274 -0.28 6.67 21.96
C GLN A 274 -1.63 7.26 22.35
N ASN A 275 -2.55 7.36 21.38
CA ASN A 275 -3.92 7.82 21.60
C ASN A 275 -4.96 6.76 21.20
N ILE A 276 -4.53 5.57 20.79
CA ILE A 276 -5.38 4.42 20.47
C ILE A 276 -4.85 3.17 21.16
N GLN A 277 -5.71 2.52 21.94
CA GLN A 277 -5.42 1.22 22.60
C GLN A 277 -6.27 0.09 22.01
N LYS A 278 -7.16 0.42 21.08
CA LYS A 278 -8.10 -0.51 20.48
C LYS A 278 -7.38 -1.40 19.48
N ASN A 279 -7.68 -2.68 19.53
CA ASN A 279 -7.12 -3.64 18.59
C ASN A 279 -7.62 -3.39 17.15
N ILE A 280 -6.76 -3.68 16.18
CA ILE A 280 -6.97 -3.42 14.76
C ILE A 280 -8.21 -4.10 14.15
N GLU A 281 -8.54 -5.33 14.54
CA GLU A 281 -9.69 -6.06 14.00
C GLU A 281 -11.00 -5.32 14.35
N SER A 282 -11.10 -4.83 15.59
CA SER A 282 -12.28 -4.06 16.03
C SER A 282 -12.38 -2.71 15.31
N ILE A 283 -11.24 -2.04 15.08
CA ILE A 283 -11.20 -0.78 14.31
C ILE A 283 -11.66 -1.02 12.88
N PHE A 284 -11.23 -2.11 12.23
CA PHE A 284 -11.66 -2.41 10.86
C PHE A 284 -13.15 -2.74 10.76
N VAL A 285 -13.70 -3.52 11.70
CA VAL A 285 -15.13 -3.83 11.72
C VAL A 285 -15.96 -2.56 11.88
N GLU A 286 -15.60 -1.69 12.81
CA GLU A 286 -16.29 -0.40 12.99
C GLU A 286 -16.08 0.54 11.80
N GLY A 287 -14.87 0.58 11.25
CA GLY A 287 -14.55 1.36 10.07
C GLY A 287 -15.42 0.98 8.86
N ILE A 288 -15.72 -0.31 8.67
CA ILE A 288 -16.64 -0.78 7.62
C ILE A 288 -18.06 -0.25 7.85
N ASP A 289 -18.57 -0.33 9.08
CA ASP A 289 -19.91 0.19 9.42
C ASP A 289 -19.98 1.71 9.19
N ILE A 290 -18.96 2.43 9.67
CA ILE A 290 -18.84 3.88 9.50
C ILE A 290 -18.80 4.25 8.02
N LEU A 291 -18.02 3.55 7.20
CA LEU A 291 -17.96 3.79 5.76
C LEU A 291 -19.29 3.47 5.08
N ALA A 292 -19.99 2.42 5.50
CA ALA A 292 -21.31 2.10 4.95
C ALA A 292 -22.33 3.22 5.25
N LYS A 293 -22.36 3.70 6.49
CA LYS A 293 -23.20 4.83 6.91
C LYS A 293 -22.87 6.11 6.17
N PHE A 294 -21.58 6.45 6.06
CA PHE A 294 -21.10 7.60 5.32
C PHE A 294 -21.51 7.52 3.84
N ASN A 295 -21.26 6.39 3.18
CA ASN A 295 -21.62 6.24 1.77
C ASN A 295 -23.13 6.31 1.55
N LYS A 296 -23.93 5.65 2.38
CA LYS A 296 -25.40 5.74 2.31
C LYS A 296 -25.88 7.19 2.44
N PHE A 297 -25.28 7.96 3.33
CA PHE A 297 -25.60 9.37 3.47
C PHE A 297 -25.21 10.17 2.21
N MET A 298 -24.03 9.89 1.66
CA MET A 298 -23.54 10.51 0.41
C MET A 298 -24.30 10.07 -0.86
N ASP A 299 -25.12 9.03 -0.80
CA ASP A 299 -26.03 8.69 -1.90
C ASP A 299 -27.21 9.68 -1.97
N GLU A 300 -27.57 10.31 -0.84
CA GLU A 300 -28.64 11.30 -0.72
C GLU A 300 -28.12 12.75 -0.83
N PHE A 301 -26.86 12.99 -0.46
CA PHE A 301 -26.20 14.29 -0.50
C PHE A 301 -25.16 14.40 -1.63
N PRO A 302 -25.18 15.45 -2.47
CA PRO A 302 -24.38 15.50 -3.69
C PRO A 302 -22.86 15.57 -3.48
N SER A 303 -22.39 16.22 -2.41
CA SER A 303 -20.97 16.28 -2.03
C SER A 303 -20.81 16.80 -0.58
N LEU A 304 -19.61 16.65 0.00
CA LEU A 304 -19.28 17.27 1.29
C LEU A 304 -19.22 18.80 1.19
N ASP A 305 -18.90 19.33 0.01
CA ASP A 305 -18.84 20.77 -0.24
C ASP A 305 -20.21 21.38 -0.56
N ALA A 306 -21.28 20.57 -0.46
CA ALA A 306 -22.63 21.03 -0.67
C ALA A 306 -23.04 22.00 0.44
N PHE A 307 -23.60 23.14 0.04
CA PHE A 307 -24.14 24.13 0.96
C PHE A 307 -25.39 23.57 1.65
N ILE A 308 -25.46 23.75 2.96
CA ILE A 308 -26.55 23.26 3.81
C ILE A 308 -27.11 24.37 4.67
N ASP A 309 -28.44 24.49 4.69
CA ASP A 309 -29.15 25.49 5.49
C ASP A 309 -30.30 24.88 6.27
N VAL A 310 -30.66 25.54 7.37
CA VAL A 310 -31.88 25.27 8.12
C VAL A 310 -33.05 25.86 7.34
N ILE A 311 -34.01 25.02 6.94
CA ILE A 311 -35.15 25.42 6.11
C ILE A 311 -36.33 25.86 6.98
N SER A 312 -36.76 24.98 7.88
CA SER A 312 -37.95 25.23 8.70
C SER A 312 -37.86 24.44 10.00
N VAL A 313 -37.80 25.16 11.11
CA VAL A 313 -38.07 24.63 12.44
C VAL A 313 -39.37 25.30 12.86
N THR A 314 -40.48 24.57 12.76
CA THR A 314 -41.82 25.13 13.04
C THR A 314 -42.08 25.31 14.54
N GLY A 315 -41.19 24.77 15.38
CA GLY A 315 -41.29 24.79 16.84
C GLY A 315 -42.28 23.76 17.40
N GLN A 316 -42.88 22.95 16.51
CA GLN A 316 -43.71 21.79 16.87
C GLN A 316 -42.92 20.48 16.87
N GLU A 317 -41.68 20.48 16.38
CA GLU A 317 -40.81 19.32 16.40
C GLU A 317 -40.19 19.11 17.79
N GLU A 318 -40.23 17.87 18.31
CA GLU A 318 -39.43 17.49 19.47
C GLU A 318 -37.96 17.37 19.06
N ILE A 319 -37.19 18.45 19.29
CA ILE A 319 -35.76 18.52 19.02
C ILE A 319 -34.99 18.19 20.29
N ASN A 320 -34.12 17.17 20.23
CA ASN A 320 -33.25 16.85 21.36
C ASN A 320 -31.99 17.75 21.40
N GLU A 321 -31.22 17.67 22.49
CA GLU A 321 -30.03 18.50 22.70
C GLU A 321 -28.99 18.37 21.57
N LYS A 322 -28.80 17.16 21.03
CA LYS A 322 -27.82 16.91 19.97
C LYS A 322 -28.26 17.47 18.62
N GLU A 323 -29.55 17.31 18.29
CA GLU A 323 -30.17 17.91 17.11
C GLU A 323 -30.09 19.44 17.16
N ALA A 324 -30.39 20.05 18.32
CA ALA A 324 -30.26 21.49 18.50
C ALA A 324 -28.82 21.97 18.32
N ALA A 325 -27.84 21.21 18.81
CA ALA A 325 -26.42 21.51 18.61
C ALA A 325 -26.03 21.44 17.13
N ILE A 326 -26.45 20.41 16.39
CA ILE A 326 -26.18 20.31 14.95
C ILE A 326 -26.88 21.40 14.15
N LEU A 327 -28.15 21.72 14.44
CA LEU A 327 -28.85 22.85 13.80
C LEU A 327 -28.12 24.17 14.02
N LYS A 328 -27.58 24.39 15.23
CA LYS A 328 -26.74 25.55 15.55
C LYS A 328 -25.44 25.56 14.73
N THR A 329 -24.75 24.43 14.63
CA THR A 329 -23.53 24.31 13.82
C THR A 329 -23.82 24.56 12.35
N ILE A 330 -24.90 23.97 11.80
CA ILE A 330 -25.38 24.26 10.44
C ILE A 330 -25.55 25.77 10.31
N ASN A 331 -26.30 26.43 11.19
CA ASN A 331 -26.52 27.88 11.13
C ASN A 331 -25.27 28.77 11.34
N GLN A 332 -24.11 28.20 11.64
CA GLN A 332 -22.83 28.92 11.77
C GLN A 332 -21.87 28.65 10.62
N HIS A 333 -22.13 27.60 9.84
CA HIS A 333 -21.25 27.11 8.79
C HIS A 333 -21.99 26.97 7.46
N GLU A 334 -21.27 26.86 6.36
CA GLU A 334 -21.88 26.93 5.02
C GLU A 334 -22.03 25.56 4.38
N THR A 335 -20.98 24.75 4.45
CA THR A 335 -20.95 23.44 3.80
C THR A 335 -21.15 22.30 4.79
N LEU A 336 -21.60 21.16 4.30
CA LEU A 336 -21.66 19.93 5.09
C LEU A 336 -20.29 19.56 5.69
N ASN A 337 -19.20 19.76 4.93
CA ASN A 337 -17.84 19.53 5.42
C ASN A 337 -17.52 20.41 6.63
N ASP A 338 -17.87 21.70 6.58
CA ASP A 338 -17.67 22.61 7.71
C ASP A 338 -18.47 22.16 8.94
N VAL A 339 -19.70 21.69 8.73
CA VAL A 339 -20.56 21.18 9.81
C VAL A 339 -19.92 19.97 10.47
N ILE A 340 -19.38 19.03 9.70
CA ILE A 340 -18.64 17.86 10.23
C ILE A 340 -17.40 18.30 10.99
N THR A 341 -16.63 19.24 10.45
CA THR A 341 -15.38 19.72 11.05
C THR A 341 -15.58 20.46 12.38
N HIS A 342 -16.66 21.25 12.49
CA HIS A 342 -16.93 22.09 13.66
C HIS A 342 -17.98 21.49 14.61
N SER A 343 -18.48 20.29 14.30
CA SER A 343 -19.40 19.57 15.17
C SER A 343 -18.72 19.18 16.49
N PRO A 344 -19.42 19.29 17.64
CA PRO A 344 -18.93 18.75 18.90
C PRO A 344 -19.02 17.21 18.98
N TYR A 345 -19.58 16.56 17.95
CA TYR A 345 -19.79 15.12 17.87
C TYR A 345 -18.86 14.48 16.83
N SER A 346 -18.77 13.15 16.84
CA SER A 346 -18.05 12.42 15.81
C SER A 346 -18.65 12.65 14.42
N ASP A 347 -17.87 12.45 13.35
CA ASP A 347 -18.33 12.59 11.96
C ASP A 347 -19.60 11.78 11.70
N VAL A 348 -19.61 10.53 12.15
CA VAL A 348 -20.72 9.60 11.93
C VAL A 348 -21.97 10.08 12.64
N GLU A 349 -21.85 10.46 13.92
CA GLU A 349 -22.97 10.96 14.70
C GLU A 349 -23.51 12.27 14.12
N THR A 350 -22.62 13.14 13.68
CA THR A 350 -22.97 14.40 12.99
C THR A 350 -23.75 14.14 11.72
N LEU A 351 -23.29 13.19 10.90
CA LEU A 351 -23.97 12.78 9.67
C LEU A 351 -25.32 12.11 9.95
N GLU A 352 -25.41 11.23 10.95
CA GLU A 352 -26.67 10.57 11.34
C GLU A 352 -27.72 11.59 11.79
N ILE A 353 -27.32 12.55 12.63
CA ILE A 353 -28.22 13.64 13.06
C ILE A 353 -28.59 14.51 11.87
N THR A 354 -27.63 14.90 11.03
CA THR A 354 -27.89 15.72 9.84
C THR A 354 -28.85 15.02 8.87
N ALA A 355 -28.69 13.70 8.66
CA ALA A 355 -29.58 12.89 7.84
C ALA A 355 -31.00 12.86 8.38
N LYS A 356 -31.13 12.70 9.71
CA LYS A 356 -32.42 12.72 10.38
C LYS A 356 -33.12 14.08 10.20
N LEU A 357 -32.39 15.18 10.43
CA LEU A 357 -32.89 16.53 10.24
C LEU A 357 -33.29 16.80 8.77
N TYR A 358 -32.53 16.26 7.82
CA TYR A 358 -32.80 16.37 6.39
C TYR A 358 -34.07 15.60 5.98
N ALA A 359 -34.21 14.36 6.46
CA ALA A 359 -35.40 13.54 6.23
C ALA A 359 -36.67 14.17 6.82
N GLN A 360 -36.53 14.89 7.93
CA GLN A 360 -37.59 15.67 8.56
C GLN A 360 -37.84 17.04 7.89
N ARG A 361 -37.09 17.37 6.83
CA ARG A 361 -37.12 18.65 6.09
C ARG A 361 -36.82 19.89 6.94
N MET A 362 -36.12 19.71 8.07
CA MET A 362 -35.65 20.82 8.89
C MET A 362 -34.39 21.46 8.32
N VAL A 363 -33.58 20.69 7.58
CA VAL A 363 -32.40 21.17 6.86
C VAL A 363 -32.49 20.75 5.40
N GLY A 364 -31.80 21.45 4.52
CA GLY A 364 -31.65 21.02 3.14
C GLY A 364 -30.58 21.76 2.37
N LEU A 365 -30.43 21.38 1.11
CA LEU A 365 -29.39 21.88 0.23
C LEU A 365 -29.74 23.30 -0.25
N SER A 366 -28.79 24.22 -0.14
CA SER A 366 -28.93 25.58 -0.67
C SER A 366 -28.05 25.79 -1.90
N LYS A 367 -28.38 26.80 -2.73
CA LYS A 367 -27.72 27.05 -4.03
C LYS A 367 -26.50 27.97 -3.96
N GLY A 368 -25.80 28.01 -2.83
CA GLY A 368 -24.57 28.79 -2.65
C GLY A 368 -24.54 29.55 -1.32
N LEU A 369 -23.58 30.47 -1.21
CA LEU A 369 -23.34 31.33 -0.05
C LEU A 369 -24.64 31.85 0.57
N ARG A 370 -24.75 31.75 1.91
CA ARG A 370 -25.92 32.21 2.67
C ARG A 370 -26.37 33.59 2.22
N GLY A 371 -27.64 33.68 1.81
CA GLY A 371 -28.28 34.97 1.50
C GLY A 371 -28.41 35.34 0.02
N GLN A 372 -28.03 34.48 -0.93
CA GLN A 372 -28.47 34.68 -2.32
C GLN A 372 -29.95 34.30 -2.46
N GLN A 373 -30.74 35.27 -2.92
CA GLN A 373 -32.17 35.11 -3.17
C GLN A 373 -32.44 33.88 -4.04
N GLN A 374 -33.54 33.22 -3.70
CA GLN A 374 -34.16 32.13 -4.44
C GLN A 374 -34.28 32.50 -5.92
N VAL A 375 -33.37 31.99 -6.76
CA VAL A 375 -33.57 31.98 -8.20
C VAL A 375 -34.61 30.90 -8.47
N ASP A 376 -35.80 31.35 -8.84
CA ASP A 376 -36.86 30.52 -9.35
C ASP A 376 -36.50 30.13 -10.79
N TYR A 377 -35.97 28.91 -10.96
CA TYR A 377 -35.50 28.41 -12.25
C TYR A 377 -36.64 28.23 -13.25
N ASP A 378 -37.88 28.07 -12.77
CA ASP A 378 -39.05 28.05 -13.64
C ASP A 378 -39.31 29.46 -14.19
N LYS A 379 -39.10 30.49 -13.37
CA LYS A 379 -39.24 31.90 -13.77
C LYS A 379 -38.12 32.40 -14.68
N GLU A 380 -36.87 32.02 -14.43
CA GLU A 380 -35.74 32.34 -15.34
C GLU A 380 -35.88 31.62 -16.68
N ALA A 381 -36.35 30.37 -16.69
CA ALA A 381 -36.64 29.66 -17.93
C ALA A 381 -37.81 30.31 -18.71
N GLU A 382 -38.86 30.75 -18.02
CA GLU A 382 -39.96 31.50 -18.64
C GLU A 382 -39.50 32.84 -19.21
N ASP A 383 -38.62 33.58 -18.53
CA ASP A 383 -38.13 34.88 -18.98
C ASP A 383 -37.11 34.74 -20.14
N LEU A 384 -36.25 33.70 -20.11
CA LEU A 384 -35.38 33.35 -21.25
C LEU A 384 -36.17 32.91 -22.49
N LEU A 385 -37.32 32.26 -22.31
CA LEU A 385 -38.21 31.87 -23.41
C LEU A 385 -39.00 33.06 -23.97
N LYS A 386 -39.27 34.10 -23.18
CA LYS A 386 -39.92 35.33 -23.66
C LYS A 386 -39.02 36.18 -24.55
N ASP A 387 -37.70 36.14 -24.35
CA ASP A 387 -36.74 36.87 -25.20
C ASP A 387 -36.45 36.16 -26.54
N LEU A 388 -36.96 34.94 -26.73
CA LEU A 388 -36.81 34.12 -27.94
C LEU A 388 -38.07 34.10 -28.84
N LEU A 389 -39.14 34.79 -28.46
CA LEU A 389 -40.38 34.96 -29.23
C LEU A 389 -40.62 36.44 -29.53
#